data_AF-A0A166AS94-F1
#
_entry.id   AF-A0A166AS94-F1
#
_cell.length_a   1.000
_cell.length_b   1.000
_cell.length_c   1.000
_cell.angle_alpha   90.00
_cell.angle_beta   90.00
_cell.angle_gamma   90.00
#
_symmetry.space_group_name_H-M   'P 1'
#
loop_
_entity.id
_entity.type
_entity.pdbx_description
1 polymer ?
#
loop_
_entity_poly.entity_id
_entity_poly.type
_entity_poly.pdbx_seq_one_letter_code
_entity_poly.pdbx_strand_id
1 'polypeptide(L)'
;MDSGRFETFADAIIAIIITVLVLKFTQPNEATFSALWEFKDQYISYLMSFLIVFNMWRSNHNLFYRVKQIDNITVILNGIILFLMSIIPYFTIWLANNLYSVAAETCMGIIFLLTHIFYTLSIKALIKNDPYNKELQKTVQSSKYIHIPLIFILIGFILTYTIFSLGIVVCNFLAIFAWIWIGRNDNTPMKTERFEGFVDAILAILITIIILGILLPLNGTWTSLGARYLDFITYAISFVVIFNYWNYHHNFFSIVNNINQKVIWLEAFSLFVISFLPFITIFVSNNFNTFIAQFLYGLDFIIISLINMFSVRALISSDPANIALRVLIGNYKGQILPSITLIFGIIIGYLFYPPAIIISCIISMIITWIYHLK
;
A
#
# COMPACT_ATOMS: atom_id res chain seq x y z
N MET A 1 -4.64 -10.52 28.14
CA MET A 1 -3.87 -9.26 28.13
C MET A 1 -4.64 -8.20 27.36
N ASP A 2 -4.37 -6.92 27.61
CA ASP A 2 -4.90 -5.83 26.78
C ASP A 2 -4.44 -5.99 25.32
N SER A 3 -5.33 -5.77 24.36
CA SER A 3 -5.04 -6.00 22.95
C SER A 3 -4.10 -4.95 22.35
N GLY A 4 -4.07 -3.73 22.89
CA GLY A 4 -3.44 -2.58 22.25
C GLY A 4 -1.96 -2.78 21.94
N ARG A 5 -1.19 -3.32 22.89
CA ARG A 5 0.25 -3.60 22.66
C ARG A 5 0.48 -4.62 21.55
N PHE A 6 -0.38 -5.64 21.45
CA PHE A 6 -0.28 -6.65 20.39
C PHE A 6 -0.67 -6.09 19.04
N GLU A 7 -1.68 -5.22 19.00
CA GLU A 7 -2.11 -4.53 17.78
C GLU A 7 -0.99 -3.66 17.21
N THR A 8 -0.34 -2.84 18.03
CA THR A 8 0.79 -2.00 17.58
C THR A 8 1.95 -2.86 17.05
N PHE A 9 2.24 -4.00 17.70
CA PHE A 9 3.27 -4.93 17.23
C PHE A 9 2.91 -5.55 15.86
N ALA A 10 1.66 -5.99 15.71
CA ALA A 10 1.15 -6.55 14.45
C ALA A 10 1.17 -5.52 13.32
N ASP A 11 0.71 -4.29 13.59
CA ASP A 11 0.67 -3.19 12.62
C ASP A 11 2.08 -2.87 12.09
N ALA A 12 3.08 -2.80 12.97
CA ALA A 12 4.47 -2.56 12.58
C ALA A 12 5.02 -3.67 11.66
N ILE A 13 4.76 -4.94 11.97
CA ILE A 13 5.17 -6.06 11.12
C ILE A 13 4.49 -6.00 9.76
N ILE A 14 3.19 -5.73 9.72
CA ILE A 14 2.43 -5.65 8.47
C ILE A 14 2.93 -4.46 7.62
N ALA A 15 3.24 -3.32 8.23
CA ALA A 15 3.82 -2.17 7.53
C ALA A 15 5.16 -2.52 6.84
N ILE A 16 6.03 -3.28 7.53
CA ILE A 16 7.27 -3.81 6.94
C ILE A 16 6.97 -4.76 5.78
N ILE A 17 6.01 -5.67 5.94
CA ILE A 17 5.65 -6.63 4.89
C ILE A 17 5.17 -5.90 3.63
N ILE A 18 4.25 -4.94 3.76
CA ILE A 18 3.71 -4.18 2.63
C ILE A 18 4.81 -3.45 1.86
N THR A 19 5.75 -2.84 2.57
CA THR A 19 6.79 -2.01 1.97
C THR A 19 7.91 -2.83 1.33
N VAL A 20 8.25 -4.00 1.89
CA VAL A 20 9.29 -4.87 1.33
C VAL A 20 8.83 -5.56 0.03
N LEU A 21 7.52 -5.66 -0.23
CA LEU A 21 6.99 -6.28 -1.44
C LEU A 21 7.54 -5.69 -2.75
N VAL A 22 7.86 -4.40 -2.77
CA VAL A 22 8.38 -3.70 -3.98
C VAL A 22 9.91 -3.81 -4.12
N LEU A 23 10.63 -4.15 -3.05
CA LEU A 23 12.07 -3.95 -2.93
C LEU A 23 12.89 -4.77 -3.94
N LYS A 24 12.38 -5.93 -4.35
CA LYS A 24 13.07 -6.85 -5.27
C LYS A 24 12.55 -6.78 -6.71
N PHE A 25 11.89 -5.69 -7.07
CA PHE A 25 11.45 -5.47 -8.44
C PHE A 25 12.64 -5.32 -9.37
N THR A 26 12.53 -5.95 -10.54
CA THR A 26 13.56 -5.84 -11.56
C THR A 26 13.31 -4.59 -12.38
N GLN A 27 14.36 -3.82 -12.66
CA GLN A 27 14.26 -2.67 -13.54
C GLN A 27 14.36 -3.08 -15.01
N PRO A 28 13.62 -2.43 -15.92
CA PRO A 28 13.83 -2.62 -17.34
C PRO A 28 15.21 -2.10 -17.76
N ASN A 29 15.85 -2.78 -18.70
CA ASN A 29 17.15 -2.38 -19.26
C ASN A 29 17.07 -1.08 -20.06
N GLU A 30 15.89 -0.80 -20.62
CA GLU A 30 15.64 0.39 -21.43
C GLU A 30 14.45 1.18 -20.86
N ALA A 31 14.51 2.51 -20.98
CA ALA A 31 13.40 3.37 -20.61
C ALA A 31 12.34 3.45 -21.71
N THR A 32 11.67 2.33 -21.98
CA THR A 32 10.56 2.23 -22.96
C THR A 32 9.28 1.67 -22.34
N PHE A 33 8.12 2.01 -22.90
CA PHE A 33 6.84 1.45 -22.45
C PHE A 33 6.75 -0.06 -22.69
N SER A 34 7.37 -0.54 -23.77
CA SER A 34 7.46 -1.98 -24.06
C SER A 34 8.24 -2.71 -22.97
N ALA A 35 9.41 -2.19 -22.58
CA ALA A 35 10.23 -2.81 -21.54
C ALA A 35 9.52 -2.81 -20.18
N LEU A 36 8.75 -1.77 -19.83
CA LEU A 36 7.92 -1.77 -18.63
C LEU A 36 6.81 -2.84 -18.71
N TRP A 37 6.17 -3.00 -19.87
CA TRP A 37 5.10 -3.98 -20.05
C TRP A 37 5.57 -5.44 -19.92
N GLU A 38 6.85 -5.71 -20.18
CA GLU A 38 7.44 -7.03 -19.96
C GLU A 38 7.36 -7.47 -18.49
N PHE A 39 7.36 -6.52 -17.54
CA PHE A 39 7.26 -6.78 -16.10
C PHE A 39 5.82 -6.82 -15.57
N LYS A 40 4.80 -6.91 -16.43
CA LYS A 40 3.38 -6.99 -16.03
C LYS A 40 3.10 -8.07 -14.98
N ASP A 41 3.80 -9.20 -15.05
CA ASP A 41 3.63 -10.32 -14.12
C ASP A 41 4.13 -9.97 -12.71
N GLN A 42 5.17 -9.12 -12.60
CA GLN A 42 5.62 -8.57 -11.32
C GLN A 42 4.57 -7.63 -10.73
N TYR A 43 3.98 -6.75 -11.55
CA TYR A 43 2.96 -5.81 -11.10
C TYR A 43 1.67 -6.53 -10.66
N ILE A 44 1.24 -7.57 -11.38
CA ILE A 44 0.06 -8.39 -11.01
C ILE A 44 0.31 -9.13 -9.69
N SER A 45 1.45 -9.79 -9.54
CA SER A 45 1.80 -10.55 -8.33
C SER A 45 1.90 -9.65 -7.11
N TYR A 46 2.48 -8.47 -7.30
CA TYR A 46 2.57 -7.43 -6.28
C TYR A 46 1.20 -6.88 -5.88
N LEU A 47 0.34 -6.53 -6.83
CA LEU A 47 -1.02 -6.06 -6.55
C LEU A 47 -1.81 -7.08 -5.73
N MET A 48 -1.74 -8.37 -6.10
CA MET A 48 -2.39 -9.45 -5.34
C MET A 48 -1.88 -9.48 -3.89
N SER A 49 -0.56 -9.37 -3.71
CA SER A 49 0.11 -9.45 -2.41
C SER A 49 -0.14 -8.22 -1.54
N PHE A 50 -0.15 -7.04 -2.13
CA PHE A 50 -0.52 -5.80 -1.45
C PHE A 50 -1.97 -5.88 -0.94
N LEU A 51 -2.90 -6.27 -1.83
CA LEU A 51 -4.32 -6.33 -1.49
C LEU A 51 -4.61 -7.35 -0.38
N ILE A 52 -3.99 -8.53 -0.41
CA ILE A 52 -4.19 -9.53 0.66
C ILE A 52 -3.62 -9.04 2.00
N VAL A 53 -2.40 -8.49 2.00
CA VAL A 53 -1.75 -8.05 3.25
C VAL A 53 -2.51 -6.88 3.87
N PHE A 54 -2.90 -5.90 3.05
CA PHE A 54 -3.71 -4.77 3.52
C PHE A 54 -5.10 -5.21 3.99
N ASN A 55 -5.76 -6.11 3.24
CA ASN A 55 -7.07 -6.62 3.65
C ASN A 55 -7.00 -7.45 4.94
N MET A 56 -5.91 -8.20 5.15
CA MET A 56 -5.65 -8.90 6.41
C MET A 56 -5.46 -7.94 7.57
N TRP A 57 -4.65 -6.88 7.39
CA TRP A 57 -4.47 -5.83 8.38
C TRP A 57 -5.80 -5.19 8.78
N ARG A 58 -6.59 -4.77 7.79
CA ARG A 58 -7.92 -4.18 8.00
C ARG A 58 -8.85 -5.14 8.75
N SER A 59 -8.89 -6.40 8.33
CA SER A 59 -9.76 -7.42 8.94
C SER A 59 -9.37 -7.67 10.39
N ASN A 60 -8.07 -7.75 10.66
CA ASN A 60 -7.51 -7.86 12.00
C ASN A 60 -7.85 -6.64 12.87
N HIS A 61 -7.79 -5.44 12.28
CA HIS A 61 -8.18 -4.22 12.98
C HIS A 61 -9.64 -4.25 13.42
N ASN A 62 -10.54 -4.51 12.49
CA ASN A 62 -11.98 -4.56 12.80
C ASN A 62 -12.30 -5.63 13.84
N LEU A 63 -11.53 -6.72 13.87
CA LEU A 63 -11.68 -7.78 14.85
C LEU A 63 -11.26 -7.32 16.25
N PHE A 64 -10.06 -6.75 16.40
CA PHE A 64 -9.56 -6.30 17.69
C PHE A 64 -10.24 -5.04 18.22
N TYR A 65 -10.80 -4.17 17.37
CA TYR A 65 -11.64 -3.06 17.81
C TYR A 65 -12.83 -3.50 18.68
N ARG A 66 -13.33 -4.73 18.46
CA ARG A 66 -14.48 -5.30 19.18
C ARG A 66 -14.09 -6.03 20.47
N VAL A 67 -12.79 -6.19 20.74
CA VAL A 67 -12.28 -7.03 21.83
C VAL A 67 -11.28 -6.24 22.66
N LYS A 68 -11.52 -6.11 23.96
CA LYS A 68 -10.57 -5.42 24.86
C LYS A 68 -9.47 -6.33 25.40
N GLN A 69 -9.77 -7.61 25.56
CA GLN A 69 -8.84 -8.58 26.16
C GLN A 69 -8.69 -9.81 25.28
N ILE A 70 -7.43 -10.19 25.07
CA ILE A 70 -7.06 -11.35 24.27
C ILE A 70 -6.33 -12.38 25.12
N ASP A 71 -6.61 -13.66 24.88
CA ASP A 71 -5.96 -14.78 25.57
C ASP A 71 -4.68 -15.23 24.82
N ASN A 72 -3.93 -16.14 25.42
CA ASN A 72 -2.69 -16.62 24.82
C ASN A 72 -2.93 -17.42 23.53
N ILE A 73 -4.09 -18.05 23.39
CA ILE A 73 -4.43 -18.82 22.18
C ILE A 73 -4.60 -17.86 21.00
N THR A 74 -5.34 -16.77 21.18
CA THR A 74 -5.47 -15.71 20.18
C THR A 74 -4.10 -15.12 19.82
N VAL A 75 -3.23 -14.87 20.80
CA VAL A 75 -1.88 -14.36 20.53
C VAL A 75 -1.07 -15.32 19.66
N ILE A 76 -1.06 -16.62 19.99
CA ILE A 76 -0.33 -17.63 19.22
C ILE A 76 -0.89 -17.73 17.79
N LEU A 77 -2.21 -17.77 17.64
CA LEU A 77 -2.85 -17.86 16.32
C LEU A 77 -2.53 -16.65 15.45
N ASN A 78 -2.56 -15.43 16.01
CA ASN A 78 -2.17 -14.24 15.27
C ASN A 78 -0.66 -14.17 15.02
N GLY A 79 0.17 -14.69 15.93
CA GLY A 79 1.60 -14.87 15.68
C GLY A 79 1.88 -15.76 14.47
N ILE A 80 1.13 -16.85 14.31
CA ILE A 80 1.20 -17.72 13.12
C ILE A 80 0.75 -16.96 11.86
N ILE A 81 -0.33 -16.17 11.94
CA ILE A 81 -0.78 -15.33 10.81
C ILE A 81 0.33 -14.36 10.39
N LEU A 82 0.93 -13.64 11.35
CA LEU A 82 2.03 -12.71 11.06
C LEU A 82 3.25 -13.42 10.46
N PHE A 83 3.58 -14.62 10.95
CA PHE A 83 4.62 -15.45 10.37
C PHE A 83 4.30 -15.82 8.92
N LEU A 84 3.09 -16.32 8.62
CA LEU A 84 2.67 -16.65 7.26
C LEU A 84 2.71 -15.42 6.35
N MET A 85 2.24 -14.27 6.83
CA MET A 85 2.28 -13.01 6.09
C MET A 85 3.73 -12.55 5.81
N SER A 86 4.67 -12.80 6.73
CA SER A 86 6.07 -12.41 6.55
C SER A 86 6.79 -13.15 5.42
N ILE A 87 6.27 -14.30 4.99
CA ILE A 87 6.82 -15.09 3.89
C ILE A 87 6.17 -14.72 2.55
N ILE A 88 5.05 -13.97 2.56
CA ILE A 88 4.37 -13.52 1.32
C ILE A 88 5.37 -12.87 0.35
N PRO A 89 6.22 -11.90 0.75
CA PRO A 89 7.13 -11.24 -0.20
C PRO A 89 8.05 -12.19 -0.96
N TYR A 90 8.51 -13.28 -0.31
CA TYR A 90 9.35 -14.27 -0.97
C TYR A 90 8.58 -14.98 -2.10
N PHE A 91 7.38 -15.46 -1.81
CA PHE A 91 6.57 -16.17 -2.81
C PHE A 91 5.96 -15.23 -3.85
N THR A 92 5.72 -13.96 -3.51
CA THR A 92 5.34 -12.92 -4.48
C THR A 92 6.38 -12.79 -5.58
N ILE A 93 7.67 -12.77 -5.24
CA ILE A 93 8.75 -12.65 -6.24
C ILE A 93 8.88 -13.93 -7.05
N TRP A 94 8.74 -15.09 -6.42
CA TRP A 94 8.79 -16.35 -7.14
C TRP A 94 7.65 -16.45 -8.17
N LEU A 95 6.43 -16.07 -7.75
CA LEU A 95 5.27 -15.96 -8.64
C LEU A 95 5.48 -14.91 -9.73
N ALA A 96 5.98 -13.73 -9.39
CA ALA A 96 6.26 -12.64 -10.32
C ALA A 96 7.18 -13.05 -11.47
N ASN A 97 8.18 -13.88 -11.19
CA ASN A 97 9.13 -14.36 -12.20
C ASN A 97 8.65 -15.62 -12.94
N ASN A 98 7.62 -16.31 -12.42
CA ASN A 98 7.15 -17.60 -12.95
C ASN A 98 5.63 -17.72 -12.82
N LEU A 99 4.89 -16.75 -13.35
CA LEU A 99 3.45 -16.61 -13.11
C LEU A 99 2.65 -17.86 -13.53
N TYR A 100 3.13 -18.58 -14.56
CA TYR A 100 2.50 -19.78 -15.10
C TYR A 100 3.03 -21.09 -14.48
N SER A 101 3.92 -21.02 -13.49
CA SER A 101 4.45 -22.19 -12.82
C SER A 101 3.47 -22.69 -11.76
N VAL A 102 2.95 -23.91 -11.95
CA VAL A 102 2.06 -24.58 -10.99
C VAL A 102 2.67 -24.62 -9.59
N ALA A 103 3.99 -24.80 -9.46
CA ALA A 103 4.66 -24.81 -8.16
C ALA A 103 4.62 -23.45 -7.46
N ALA A 104 4.92 -22.36 -8.19
CA ALA A 104 4.90 -21.01 -7.63
C ALA A 104 3.48 -20.60 -7.22
N GLU A 105 2.49 -20.88 -8.08
CA GLU A 105 1.08 -20.67 -7.79
C GLU A 105 0.60 -21.47 -6.57
N THR A 106 0.98 -22.75 -6.49
CA THR A 106 0.61 -23.64 -5.39
C THR A 106 1.13 -23.13 -4.06
N CYS A 107 2.40 -22.70 -3.99
CA CYS A 107 2.94 -22.15 -2.74
C CYS A 107 2.25 -20.86 -2.31
N MET A 108 1.94 -19.96 -3.25
CA MET A 108 1.14 -18.77 -2.96
C MET A 108 -0.28 -19.12 -2.49
N GLY A 109 -0.94 -20.06 -3.17
CA GLY A 109 -2.26 -20.56 -2.81
C GLY A 109 -2.30 -21.21 -1.42
N ILE A 110 -1.26 -21.99 -1.06
CA ILE A 110 -1.15 -22.61 0.26
C ILE A 110 -1.02 -21.55 1.35
N ILE A 111 -0.21 -20.50 1.14
CA ILE A 111 -0.09 -19.41 2.11
C ILE A 111 -1.43 -18.70 2.30
N PHE A 112 -2.15 -18.43 1.22
CA PHE A 112 -3.47 -17.80 1.29
C PHE A 112 -4.47 -18.68 2.04
N LEU A 113 -4.49 -19.99 1.72
CA LEU A 113 -5.35 -20.96 2.39
C LEU A 113 -5.03 -21.07 3.89
N LEU A 114 -3.76 -21.19 4.26
CA LEU A 114 -3.33 -21.27 5.65
C LEU A 114 -3.66 -19.98 6.40
N THR A 115 -3.37 -18.82 5.81
CA THR A 115 -3.69 -17.51 6.40
C THR A 115 -5.19 -17.41 6.68
N HIS A 116 -6.04 -17.83 5.72
CA HIS A 116 -7.49 -17.87 5.88
C HIS A 116 -7.94 -18.84 6.99
N ILE A 117 -7.35 -20.04 7.06
CA ILE A 117 -7.65 -21.03 8.10
C ILE A 117 -7.30 -20.47 9.48
N PHE A 118 -6.07 -19.96 9.67
CA PHE A 118 -5.62 -19.43 10.95
C PHE A 118 -6.39 -18.17 11.37
N TYR A 119 -6.75 -17.31 10.42
CA TYR A 119 -7.65 -16.18 10.68
C TYR A 119 -9.02 -16.65 11.18
N THR A 120 -9.60 -17.68 10.55
CA THR A 120 -10.85 -18.29 11.00
C THR A 120 -10.74 -18.90 12.40
N LEU A 121 -9.61 -19.56 12.72
CA LEU A 121 -9.34 -20.11 14.04
C LEU A 121 -9.17 -19.00 15.09
N SER A 122 -8.50 -17.90 14.74
CA SER A 122 -8.32 -16.72 15.59
C SER A 122 -9.67 -16.11 16.00
N ILE A 123 -10.58 -15.95 15.04
CA ILE A 123 -11.96 -15.50 15.30
C ILE A 123 -12.68 -16.46 16.26
N LYS A 124 -12.59 -17.77 16.03
CA LYS A 124 -13.23 -18.78 16.89
C LYS A 124 -12.67 -18.76 18.32
N ALA A 125 -11.36 -18.58 18.48
CA ALA A 125 -10.72 -18.45 19.79
C ALA A 125 -11.23 -17.21 20.53
N LEU A 126 -11.34 -16.07 19.83
CA LEU A 126 -11.91 -14.84 20.40
C LEU A 126 -13.35 -15.02 20.87
N ILE A 127 -14.20 -15.69 20.08
CA ILE A 127 -15.60 -15.95 20.48
C ILE A 127 -15.66 -16.86 21.70
N LYS A 128 -14.79 -17.87 21.76
CA LYS A 128 -14.75 -18.77 22.91
C LYS A 128 -14.34 -18.03 24.19
N ASN A 129 -13.43 -17.07 24.07
CA ASN A 129 -12.94 -16.28 25.20
C ASN A 129 -13.96 -15.20 25.66
N ASP A 130 -14.73 -14.63 24.74
CA ASP A 130 -15.80 -13.65 25.04
C ASP A 130 -17.13 -14.05 24.38
N PRO A 131 -17.81 -15.08 24.91
CA PRO A 131 -19.00 -15.64 24.28
C PRO A 131 -20.22 -14.72 24.34
N TYR A 132 -20.20 -13.65 25.14
CA TYR A 132 -21.34 -12.73 25.27
C TYR A 132 -21.20 -11.46 24.41
N ASN A 133 -20.11 -11.33 23.66
CA ASN A 133 -19.86 -10.19 22.78
C ASN A 133 -20.70 -10.26 21.49
N LYS A 134 -21.84 -9.56 21.50
CA LYS A 134 -22.77 -9.54 20.36
C LYS A 134 -22.14 -8.98 19.07
N GLU A 135 -21.21 -8.03 19.17
CA GLU A 135 -20.54 -7.45 18.01
C GLU A 135 -19.59 -8.46 17.34
N LEU A 136 -18.85 -9.22 18.16
CA LEU A 136 -18.01 -10.32 17.68
C LEU A 136 -18.86 -11.44 17.06
N GLN A 137 -19.99 -11.80 17.68
CA GLN A 137 -20.89 -12.81 17.14
C GLN A 137 -21.50 -12.40 15.79
N LYS A 138 -21.91 -11.14 15.62
CA LYS A 138 -22.42 -10.62 14.33
C LYS A 138 -21.38 -10.73 13.22
N THR A 139 -20.10 -10.52 13.54
CA THR A 139 -18.98 -10.68 12.59
C THR A 139 -18.92 -12.10 12.03
N VAL A 140 -19.34 -13.11 12.82
CA VAL A 140 -19.36 -14.53 12.44
C VAL A 140 -20.69 -14.99 11.86
N GLN A 141 -21.80 -14.34 12.19
CA GLN A 141 -23.13 -14.69 11.64
C GLN A 141 -23.20 -14.52 10.11
N SER A 142 -22.35 -13.69 9.52
CA SER A 142 -22.14 -13.71 8.06
C SER A 142 -21.21 -14.87 7.69
N SER A 143 -21.74 -16.10 7.69
CA SER A 143 -21.04 -17.30 7.22
C SER A 143 -20.41 -17.10 5.84
N LYS A 144 -21.03 -16.23 5.02
CA LYS A 144 -20.55 -15.78 3.71
C LYS A 144 -19.14 -15.17 3.74
N TYR A 145 -18.81 -14.38 4.76
CA TYR A 145 -17.52 -13.69 4.89
C TYR A 145 -16.34 -14.66 4.98
N ILE A 146 -16.55 -15.83 5.59
CA ILE A 146 -15.54 -16.88 5.74
C ILE A 146 -15.63 -17.90 4.59
N HIS A 147 -16.83 -18.36 4.23
CA HIS A 147 -16.96 -19.47 3.29
C HIS A 147 -16.77 -19.07 1.84
N ILE A 148 -17.19 -17.86 1.41
CA ILE A 148 -17.08 -17.47 0.00
C ILE A 148 -15.61 -17.34 -0.44
N PRO A 149 -14.73 -16.62 0.28
CA PRO A 149 -13.31 -16.56 -0.07
C PRO A 149 -12.67 -17.96 -0.07
N LEU A 150 -12.99 -18.80 0.92
CA LEU A 150 -12.49 -20.18 0.99
C LEU A 150 -12.89 -21.01 -0.25
N ILE A 151 -14.14 -20.91 -0.69
CA ILE A 151 -14.63 -21.60 -1.89
C ILE A 151 -13.83 -21.18 -3.11
N PHE A 152 -13.60 -19.88 -3.31
CA PHE A 152 -12.76 -19.40 -4.41
C PHE A 152 -11.35 -19.96 -4.33
N ILE A 153 -10.70 -19.91 -3.15
CA ILE A 153 -9.35 -20.47 -2.97
C ILE A 153 -9.31 -21.95 -3.38
N LEU A 154 -10.26 -22.77 -2.91
CA LEU A 154 -10.33 -24.20 -3.23
C LEU A 154 -10.61 -24.46 -4.72
N ILE A 155 -11.49 -23.69 -5.34
CA ILE A 155 -11.72 -23.75 -6.80
C ILE A 155 -10.43 -23.42 -7.55
N GLY A 156 -9.65 -22.45 -7.08
CA GLY A 156 -8.36 -22.09 -7.67
C GLY A 156 -7.42 -23.29 -7.80
N PHE A 157 -7.27 -24.08 -6.74
CA PHE A 157 -6.50 -25.32 -6.77
C PHE A 157 -7.04 -26.30 -7.81
N ILE A 158 -8.36 -26.51 -7.86
CA ILE A 158 -8.95 -27.41 -8.85
C ILE A 158 -8.65 -26.92 -10.27
N LEU A 159 -8.83 -25.63 -10.56
CA LEU A 159 -8.61 -25.04 -11.88
C LEU A 159 -7.14 -25.14 -12.32
N THR A 160 -6.19 -24.83 -11.43
CA THR A 160 -4.74 -24.92 -11.72
C THR A 160 -4.31 -26.32 -12.13
N TYR A 161 -4.83 -27.35 -11.46
CA TYR A 161 -4.45 -28.73 -11.71
C TYR A 161 -5.28 -29.43 -12.80
N THR A 162 -6.38 -28.83 -13.28
CA THR A 162 -7.28 -29.49 -14.25
C THR A 162 -7.54 -28.72 -15.54
N ILE A 163 -7.52 -27.38 -15.54
CA ILE A 163 -7.95 -26.56 -16.69
C ILE A 163 -6.81 -25.66 -17.22
N PHE A 164 -6.23 -24.80 -16.38
CA PHE A 164 -5.21 -23.83 -16.79
C PHE A 164 -4.35 -23.41 -15.61
N SER A 165 -3.05 -23.13 -15.83
CA SER A 165 -2.10 -22.87 -14.74
C SER A 165 -2.56 -21.77 -13.79
N LEU A 166 -2.98 -20.61 -14.32
CA LEU A 166 -3.35 -19.40 -13.57
C LEU A 166 -4.62 -19.51 -12.68
N GLY A 167 -5.17 -20.71 -12.48
CA GLY A 167 -6.39 -20.95 -11.71
C GLY A 167 -6.34 -20.36 -10.30
N ILE A 168 -5.26 -20.62 -9.57
CA ILE A 168 -5.04 -20.13 -8.20
C ILE A 168 -4.92 -18.61 -8.20
N VAL A 169 -4.14 -18.00 -9.10
CA VAL A 169 -4.00 -16.54 -9.15
C VAL A 169 -5.34 -15.85 -9.38
N VAL A 170 -6.09 -16.30 -10.39
CA VAL A 170 -7.40 -15.72 -10.73
C VAL A 170 -8.38 -15.88 -9.57
N CYS A 171 -8.47 -17.08 -8.99
CA CYS A 171 -9.37 -17.33 -7.88
C CYS A 171 -8.96 -16.62 -6.59
N ASN A 172 -7.67 -16.37 -6.35
CA ASN A 172 -7.21 -15.59 -5.22
C ASN A 172 -7.62 -14.11 -5.36
N PHE A 173 -7.54 -13.52 -6.55
CA PHE A 173 -8.13 -12.20 -6.79
C PHE A 173 -9.63 -12.19 -6.50
N LEU A 174 -10.38 -13.17 -7.01
CA LEU A 174 -11.82 -13.29 -6.74
C LEU A 174 -12.11 -13.44 -5.25
N ALA A 175 -11.31 -14.23 -4.52
CA ALA A 175 -11.42 -14.39 -3.08
C ALA A 175 -11.19 -13.08 -2.34
N ILE A 176 -10.13 -12.34 -2.69
CA ILE A 176 -9.84 -11.01 -2.12
C ILE A 176 -11.00 -10.05 -2.39
N PHE A 177 -11.46 -9.93 -3.64
CA PHE A 177 -12.55 -9.02 -3.98
C PHE A 177 -13.85 -9.39 -3.28
N ALA A 178 -14.19 -10.68 -3.22
CA ALA A 178 -15.35 -11.15 -2.48
C ALA A 178 -15.24 -10.80 -0.99
N TRP A 179 -14.06 -11.00 -0.40
CA TRP A 179 -13.80 -10.67 1.01
C TRP A 179 -13.99 -9.18 1.28
N ILE A 180 -13.39 -8.31 0.46
CA ILE A 180 -13.51 -6.85 0.56
C ILE A 180 -14.98 -6.43 0.40
N TRP A 181 -15.67 -6.97 -0.60
CA TRP A 181 -17.05 -6.63 -0.92
C TRP A 181 -18.02 -7.04 0.18
N ILE A 182 -17.90 -8.24 0.72
CA ILE A 182 -18.76 -8.71 1.81
C ILE A 182 -18.47 -7.91 3.09
N GLY A 183 -17.19 -7.64 3.36
CA GLY A 183 -16.74 -6.83 4.50
C GLY A 183 -17.06 -5.35 4.41
N ARG A 184 -17.60 -4.83 3.30
CA ARG A 184 -17.95 -3.41 3.17
C ARG A 184 -19.14 -3.00 4.03
N ASN A 185 -19.99 -3.95 4.41
CA ASN A 185 -21.17 -3.72 5.25
C ASN A 185 -20.78 -3.55 6.73
N ASP A 186 -19.51 -3.74 7.06
CA ASP A 186 -18.97 -3.49 8.38
C ASP A 186 -18.80 -1.98 8.61
N ASN A 187 -19.73 -1.40 9.38
CA ASN A 187 -19.75 0.03 9.69
C ASN A 187 -18.99 0.37 10.98
N THR A 188 -18.04 -0.47 11.43
CA THR A 188 -17.22 -0.13 12.59
C THR A 188 -16.48 1.19 12.35
N PRO A 189 -16.77 2.26 13.12
CA PRO A 189 -16.01 3.49 13.02
C PRO A 189 -14.57 3.22 13.47
N MET A 190 -13.61 3.72 12.70
CA MET A 190 -12.20 3.57 13.01
C MET A 190 -11.70 4.89 13.61
N LYS A 191 -11.14 4.82 14.82
CA LYS A 191 -10.34 5.92 15.39
C LYS A 191 -9.09 6.11 14.54
N THR A 192 -8.72 7.36 14.30
CA THR A 192 -7.64 7.69 13.37
C THR A 192 -6.27 7.26 13.87
N GLU A 193 -5.99 7.35 15.18
CA GLU A 193 -4.69 7.09 15.81
C GLU A 193 -3.97 5.82 15.31
N ARG A 194 -4.67 4.68 15.28
CA ARG A 194 -4.08 3.42 14.83
C ARG A 194 -3.80 3.41 13.33
N PHE A 195 -4.71 4.00 12.54
CA PHE A 195 -4.53 4.11 11.10
C PHE A 195 -3.38 5.05 10.75
N GLU A 196 -3.30 6.19 11.43
CA GLU A 196 -2.20 7.15 11.32
C GLU A 196 -0.86 6.48 11.64
N GLY A 197 -0.76 5.78 12.76
CA GLY A 197 0.47 5.06 13.12
C GLY A 197 0.88 4.00 12.10
N PHE A 198 -0.07 3.34 11.45
CA PHE A 198 0.20 2.38 10.38
C PHE A 198 0.72 3.06 9.11
N VAL A 199 0.10 4.16 8.69
CA VAL A 199 0.55 4.98 7.55
C VAL A 199 1.95 5.55 7.82
N ASP A 200 2.17 6.13 8.99
CA ASP A 200 3.45 6.70 9.41
C ASP A 200 4.59 5.67 9.34
N ALA A 201 4.33 4.45 9.83
CA ALA A 201 5.28 3.35 9.76
C ALA A 201 5.63 3.00 8.30
N ILE A 202 4.64 2.92 7.41
CA ILE A 202 4.87 2.64 5.98
C ILE A 202 5.71 3.74 5.34
N LEU A 203 5.36 5.01 5.55
CA LEU A 203 6.08 6.15 4.95
C LEU A 203 7.53 6.24 5.46
N ALA A 204 7.76 6.00 6.75
CA ALA A 204 9.09 5.96 7.34
C ALA A 204 9.95 4.84 6.69
N ILE A 205 9.39 3.65 6.52
CA ILE A 205 10.11 2.53 5.88
C ILE A 205 10.39 2.84 4.42
N LEU A 206 9.43 3.39 3.67
CA LEU A 206 9.64 3.76 2.27
C LEU A 206 10.82 4.72 2.11
N ILE A 207 10.92 5.76 2.93
CA ILE A 207 12.07 6.69 2.94
C ILE A 207 13.40 5.93 3.10
N THR A 208 13.46 5.00 4.06
CA THR A 208 14.69 4.22 4.31
C THR A 208 14.99 3.21 3.21
N ILE A 209 13.98 2.71 2.48
CA ILE A 209 14.20 1.79 1.35
C ILE A 209 14.85 2.52 0.16
N ILE A 210 14.53 3.80 -0.08
CA ILE A 210 15.12 4.53 -1.22
C ILE A 210 16.65 4.57 -1.11
N ILE A 211 17.19 4.86 0.07
CA ILE A 211 18.66 4.95 0.23
C ILE A 211 19.33 3.58 0.05
N LEU A 212 18.66 2.49 0.43
CA LEU A 212 19.17 1.13 0.20
C LEU A 212 19.28 0.77 -1.28
N GLY A 213 18.58 1.49 -2.15
CA GLY A 213 18.65 1.34 -3.60
C GLY A 213 19.90 1.95 -4.25
N ILE A 214 20.64 2.82 -3.55
CA ILE A 214 21.84 3.45 -4.10
C ILE A 214 23.02 2.47 -4.00
N LEU A 215 23.63 2.15 -5.14
CA LEU A 215 24.80 1.27 -5.18
C LEU A 215 26.04 1.96 -4.61
N LEU A 216 26.90 1.19 -3.94
CA LEU A 216 28.18 1.68 -3.46
C LEU A 216 29.13 2.02 -4.62
N PRO A 217 29.98 3.05 -4.48
CA PRO A 217 30.94 3.43 -5.51
C PRO A 217 32.01 2.34 -5.72
N LEU A 218 32.34 2.05 -6.99
CA LEU A 218 33.38 1.09 -7.35
C LEU A 218 34.76 1.60 -6.92
N ASN A 219 35.57 0.75 -6.28
CA ASN A 219 36.95 1.03 -5.88
C ASN A 219 37.14 2.12 -4.82
N GLY A 220 36.07 2.66 -4.21
CA GLY A 220 36.16 3.55 -3.05
C GLY A 220 36.82 4.90 -3.29
N THR A 221 36.77 5.45 -4.51
CA THR A 221 37.42 6.73 -4.85
C THR A 221 36.44 7.91 -4.88
N TRP A 222 36.91 9.14 -4.66
CA TRP A 222 36.09 10.35 -4.77
C TRP A 222 35.44 10.52 -6.15
N THR A 223 36.13 10.12 -7.23
CA THR A 223 35.60 10.17 -8.59
C THR A 223 34.44 9.20 -8.79
N SER A 224 34.57 7.97 -8.27
CA SER A 224 33.51 6.96 -8.32
C SER A 224 32.28 7.35 -7.50
N LEU A 225 32.46 8.07 -6.38
CA LEU A 225 31.36 8.64 -5.60
C LEU A 225 30.71 9.81 -6.36
N GLY A 226 31.51 10.72 -6.92
CA GLY A 226 31.02 11.85 -7.71
C GLY A 226 30.22 11.42 -8.94
N ALA A 227 30.54 10.28 -9.54
CA ALA A 227 29.78 9.71 -10.65
C ALA A 227 28.34 9.32 -10.27
N ARG A 228 28.02 9.17 -8.97
CA ARG A 228 26.69 8.82 -8.45
C ARG A 228 25.85 10.01 -8.02
N TYR A 229 26.24 11.24 -8.39
CA TYR A 229 25.55 12.46 -7.95
C TYR A 229 24.04 12.45 -8.26
N LEU A 230 23.62 11.85 -9.37
CA LEU A 230 22.20 11.74 -9.74
C LEU A 230 21.41 10.89 -8.76
N ASP A 231 21.98 9.80 -8.23
CA ASP A 231 21.29 8.97 -7.24
C ASP A 231 21.02 9.75 -5.95
N PHE A 232 21.99 10.55 -5.50
CA PHE A 232 21.83 11.37 -4.31
C PHE A 232 20.83 12.51 -4.53
N ILE A 233 20.82 13.12 -5.72
CA ILE A 233 19.83 14.17 -6.07
C ILE A 233 18.43 13.58 -6.12
N THR A 234 18.20 12.48 -6.85
CA THR A 234 16.87 11.88 -6.96
C THR A 234 16.41 11.32 -5.62
N TYR A 235 17.31 10.74 -4.82
CA TYR A 235 17.03 10.35 -3.44
C TYR A 235 16.59 11.54 -2.58
N ALA A 236 17.34 12.65 -2.59
CA ALA A 236 17.01 13.82 -1.79
C ALA A 236 15.65 14.41 -2.20
N ILE A 237 15.35 14.45 -3.50
CA ILE A 237 14.04 14.87 -3.99
C ILE A 237 12.98 13.92 -3.43
N SER A 238 13.08 12.61 -3.69
CA SER A 238 12.07 11.63 -3.24
C SER A 238 11.90 11.55 -1.72
N PHE A 239 12.96 11.82 -0.94
CA PHE A 239 12.86 12.00 0.51
C PHE A 239 11.89 13.14 0.85
N VAL A 240 12.10 14.32 0.23
CA VAL A 240 11.24 15.49 0.45
C VAL A 240 9.82 15.23 -0.04
N VAL A 241 9.65 14.40 -1.09
CA VAL A 241 8.33 13.98 -1.59
C VAL A 241 7.56 13.17 -0.55
N ILE A 242 8.15 12.10 -0.01
CA ILE A 242 7.48 11.29 1.01
C ILE A 242 7.24 12.11 2.26
N PHE A 243 8.22 12.92 2.68
CA PHE A 243 8.05 13.81 3.83
C PHE A 243 6.90 14.80 3.64
N ASN A 244 6.75 15.38 2.44
CA ASN A 244 5.62 16.26 2.13
C ASN A 244 4.29 15.51 2.15
N TYR A 245 4.24 14.31 1.58
CA TYR A 245 3.04 13.47 1.62
C TYR A 245 2.66 13.14 3.08
N TRP A 246 3.63 12.75 3.90
CA TRP A 246 3.45 12.51 5.34
C TRP A 246 2.92 13.76 6.05
N ASN A 247 3.55 14.92 5.82
CA ASN A 247 3.14 16.18 6.45
C ASN A 247 1.71 16.57 6.04
N TYR A 248 1.34 16.38 4.77
CA TYR A 248 -0.02 16.57 4.31
C TYR A 248 -0.97 15.62 5.05
N HIS A 249 -0.70 14.32 5.01
CA HIS A 249 -1.51 13.30 5.70
C HIS A 249 -1.70 13.62 7.19
N HIS A 250 -0.61 13.89 7.92
CA HIS A 250 -0.64 14.22 9.35
C HIS A 250 -1.54 15.42 9.66
N ASN A 251 -1.39 16.52 8.92
CA ASN A 251 -2.20 17.73 9.14
C ASN A 251 -3.70 17.53 8.88
N PHE A 252 -4.05 16.65 7.93
CA PHE A 252 -5.46 16.33 7.65
C PHE A 252 -6.05 15.41 8.72
N PHE A 253 -5.31 14.39 9.15
CA PHE A 253 -5.80 13.43 10.13
C PHE A 253 -5.83 13.98 11.55
N SER A 254 -4.97 14.94 11.89
CA SER A 254 -4.97 15.61 13.21
C SER A 254 -6.24 16.40 13.53
N ILE A 255 -7.07 16.71 12.51
CA ILE A 255 -8.34 17.44 12.64
C ILE A 255 -9.57 16.58 12.34
N VAL A 256 -9.39 15.28 12.11
CA VAL A 256 -10.45 14.31 11.82
C VAL A 256 -10.67 13.42 13.03
N ASN A 257 -11.92 13.23 13.43
CA ASN A 257 -12.23 12.37 14.58
C ASN A 257 -12.42 10.91 14.18
N ASN A 258 -13.18 10.68 13.09
CA ASN A 258 -13.58 9.35 12.65
C ASN A 258 -13.40 9.19 11.15
N ILE A 259 -12.92 8.01 10.75
CA ILE A 259 -12.83 7.61 9.35
C ILE A 259 -13.74 6.42 9.06
N ASN A 260 -14.17 6.35 7.80
CA ASN A 260 -15.01 5.27 7.30
C ASN A 260 -14.23 4.39 6.30
N GLN A 261 -14.88 3.34 5.84
CA GLN A 261 -14.26 2.37 4.94
C GLN A 261 -13.81 2.96 3.59
N LYS A 262 -14.48 4.01 3.11
CA LYS A 262 -14.13 4.68 1.87
C LYS A 262 -12.79 5.39 2.00
N VAL A 263 -12.56 6.09 3.11
CA VAL A 263 -11.27 6.74 3.42
C VAL A 263 -10.16 5.69 3.49
N ILE A 264 -10.38 4.60 4.25
CA ILE A 264 -9.37 3.54 4.41
C ILE A 264 -8.92 2.96 3.06
N TRP A 265 -9.84 2.71 2.11
CA TRP A 265 -9.46 2.18 0.78
C TRP A 265 -8.84 3.21 -0.15
N LEU A 266 -9.23 4.49 -0.05
CA LEU A 266 -8.55 5.55 -0.80
C LEU A 266 -7.10 5.69 -0.31
N GLU A 267 -6.89 5.64 0.99
CA GLU A 267 -5.55 5.65 1.56
C GLU A 267 -4.78 4.34 1.33
N ALA A 268 -5.45 3.20 1.27
CA ALA A 268 -4.81 1.96 0.81
C ALA A 268 -4.25 2.12 -0.60
N PHE A 269 -5.01 2.80 -1.47
CA PHE A 269 -4.62 3.02 -2.85
C PHE A 269 -3.51 4.08 -2.97
N SER A 270 -3.50 5.13 -2.14
CA SER A 270 -2.37 6.07 -2.07
C SER A 270 -1.09 5.36 -1.61
N LEU A 271 -1.18 4.52 -0.57
CA LEU A 271 -0.06 3.70 -0.08
C LEU A 271 0.46 2.73 -1.15
N PHE A 272 -0.43 2.10 -1.92
CA PHE A 272 -0.04 1.26 -3.05
C PHE A 272 0.78 2.06 -4.07
N VAL A 273 0.28 3.22 -4.48
CA VAL A 273 0.94 4.07 -5.48
C VAL A 273 2.30 4.55 -4.97
N ILE A 274 2.34 5.21 -3.80
CA ILE A 274 3.58 5.77 -3.25
C ILE A 274 4.63 4.70 -2.93
N SER A 275 4.22 3.45 -2.72
CA SER A 275 5.17 2.36 -2.52
C SER A 275 5.99 2.02 -3.75
N PHE A 276 5.60 2.44 -4.96
CA PHE A 276 6.45 2.34 -6.16
C PHE A 276 7.56 3.38 -6.20
N LEU A 277 7.48 4.44 -5.37
CA LEU A 277 8.42 5.55 -5.42
C LEU A 277 9.89 5.12 -5.25
N PRO A 278 10.28 4.16 -4.41
CA PRO A 278 11.66 3.67 -4.36
C PRO A 278 12.14 3.07 -5.69
N PHE A 279 11.30 2.25 -6.33
CA PHE A 279 11.59 1.68 -7.66
C PHE A 279 11.76 2.79 -8.70
N ILE A 280 10.82 3.74 -8.74
CA ILE A 280 10.83 4.85 -9.70
C ILE A 280 12.02 5.78 -9.46
N THR A 281 12.41 6.03 -8.20
CA THR A 281 13.53 6.91 -7.86
C THR A 281 14.86 6.40 -8.43
N ILE A 282 15.12 5.10 -8.27
CA ILE A 282 16.31 4.45 -8.83
C ILE A 282 16.21 4.41 -10.37
N PHE A 283 15.02 4.19 -10.91
CA PHE A 283 14.82 4.17 -12.36
C PHE A 283 15.11 5.53 -13.01
N VAL A 284 14.68 6.62 -12.37
CA VAL A 284 15.00 8.00 -12.78
C VAL A 284 16.48 8.31 -12.64
N SER A 285 17.16 7.87 -11.57
CA SER A 285 18.59 8.17 -11.42
C SER A 285 19.42 7.53 -12.54
N ASN A 286 19.08 6.29 -12.92
CA ASN A 286 19.73 5.56 -14.01
C ASN A 286 19.37 6.10 -15.40
N ASN A 287 18.19 6.72 -15.57
CA ASN A 287 17.65 7.13 -16.87
C ASN A 287 17.20 8.60 -16.88
N PHE A 288 17.97 9.47 -16.20
CA PHE A 288 17.54 10.82 -15.83
C PHE A 288 17.06 11.68 -17.00
N ASN A 289 17.68 11.55 -18.16
CA ASN A 289 17.35 12.33 -19.35
C ASN A 289 16.30 11.68 -20.27
N THR A 290 15.68 10.59 -19.85
CA THR A 290 14.66 9.89 -20.64
C THR A 290 13.27 10.34 -20.25
N PHE A 291 12.39 10.54 -21.25
CA PHE A 291 11.00 10.92 -21.00
C PHE A 291 10.27 9.89 -20.14
N ILE A 292 10.47 8.59 -20.40
CA ILE A 292 9.67 7.55 -19.75
C ILE A 292 9.97 7.43 -18.27
N ALA A 293 11.25 7.52 -17.86
CA ALA A 293 11.58 7.52 -16.44
C ALA A 293 11.00 8.75 -15.73
N GLN A 294 11.17 9.93 -16.32
CA GLN A 294 10.63 11.19 -15.78
C GLN A 294 9.09 11.20 -15.75
N PHE A 295 8.45 10.64 -16.77
CA PHE A 295 7.01 10.49 -16.88
C PHE A 295 6.45 9.58 -15.78
N LEU A 296 7.08 8.44 -15.49
CA LEU A 296 6.65 7.58 -14.38
C LEU A 296 6.70 8.31 -13.04
N TYR A 297 7.74 9.12 -12.82
CA TYR A 297 7.86 9.94 -11.61
C TYR A 297 6.74 10.99 -11.51
N GLY A 298 6.46 11.72 -12.59
CA GLY A 298 5.35 12.67 -12.63
C GLY A 298 3.97 12.01 -12.55
N LEU A 299 3.83 10.80 -13.09
CA LEU A 299 2.59 10.03 -13.07
C LEU A 299 2.23 9.60 -11.64
N ASP A 300 3.22 9.15 -10.85
CA ASP A 300 3.05 8.85 -9.43
C ASP A 300 2.44 10.06 -8.68
N PHE A 301 3.03 11.24 -8.88
CA PHE A 301 2.53 12.50 -8.29
C PHE A 301 1.11 12.86 -8.73
N ILE A 302 0.78 12.70 -10.01
CA ILE A 302 -0.56 13.01 -10.52
C ILE A 302 -1.58 12.06 -9.90
N ILE A 303 -1.27 10.77 -9.83
CA ILE A 303 -2.17 9.77 -9.24
C ILE A 303 -2.37 10.09 -7.76
N ILE A 304 -1.30 10.35 -6.99
CA ILE A 304 -1.40 10.75 -5.58
C ILE A 304 -2.21 12.03 -5.40
N SER A 305 -1.99 13.06 -6.22
CA SER A 305 -2.77 14.30 -6.19
C SER A 305 -4.27 14.05 -6.40
N LEU A 306 -4.61 13.23 -7.40
CA LEU A 306 -6.00 12.86 -7.69
C LEU A 306 -6.62 12.08 -6.52
N ILE A 307 -5.90 11.10 -5.95
CA ILE A 307 -6.37 10.33 -4.80
C ILE A 307 -6.62 11.26 -3.62
N ASN A 308 -5.69 12.16 -3.31
CA ASN A 308 -5.84 13.13 -2.22
C ASN A 308 -7.09 14.00 -2.40
N MET A 309 -7.42 14.45 -3.62
CA MET A 309 -8.66 15.17 -3.89
C MET A 309 -9.92 14.35 -3.53
N PHE A 310 -9.90 13.03 -3.79
CA PHE A 310 -10.99 12.14 -3.39
C PHE A 310 -10.99 11.83 -1.89
N SER A 311 -9.82 11.61 -1.28
CA SER A 311 -9.65 11.34 0.15
C SER A 311 -10.20 12.49 0.98
N VAL A 312 -9.85 13.73 0.63
CA VAL A 312 -10.34 14.94 1.30
C VAL A 312 -11.86 15.03 1.28
N ARG A 313 -12.50 14.74 0.14
CA ARG A 313 -13.98 14.69 0.03
C ARG A 313 -14.56 13.54 0.86
N ALA A 314 -13.90 12.39 0.87
CA ALA A 314 -14.31 11.24 1.65
C ALA A 314 -14.25 11.53 3.16
N LEU A 315 -13.20 12.21 3.63
CA LEU A 315 -13.02 12.67 5.00
C LEU A 315 -14.10 13.70 5.42
N ILE A 316 -14.46 14.64 4.55
CA ILE A 316 -15.60 15.55 4.84
C ILE A 316 -16.91 14.74 5.00
N SER A 317 -17.11 13.74 4.14
CA SER A 317 -18.32 12.91 4.16
C SER A 317 -18.35 11.86 5.27
N SER A 318 -17.21 11.56 5.90
CA SER A 318 -17.12 10.52 6.93
C SER A 318 -17.65 10.98 8.28
N ASP A 319 -17.52 12.27 8.59
CA ASP A 319 -18.02 12.84 9.84
C ASP A 319 -18.57 14.27 9.62
N PRO A 320 -19.87 14.51 9.86
CA PRO A 320 -20.44 15.85 9.83
C PRO A 320 -19.75 16.83 10.78
N ALA A 321 -19.10 16.37 11.85
CA ALA A 321 -18.36 17.19 12.81
C ALA A 321 -17.02 17.73 12.27
N ASN A 322 -16.56 17.31 11.08
CA ASN A 322 -15.34 17.81 10.43
C ASN A 322 -15.51 19.25 9.87
N ILE A 323 -15.96 20.19 10.70
CA ILE A 323 -16.18 21.60 10.33
C ILE A 323 -14.86 22.29 10.00
N ALA A 324 -13.83 22.09 10.83
CA ALA A 324 -12.50 22.66 10.62
C ALA A 324 -11.91 22.24 9.27
N LEU A 325 -12.06 20.95 8.92
CA LEU A 325 -11.64 20.41 7.64
C LEU A 325 -12.35 21.11 6.46
N ARG A 326 -13.67 21.33 6.54
CA ARG A 326 -14.43 22.04 5.49
C ARG A 326 -13.96 23.47 5.28
N VAL A 327 -13.60 24.17 6.36
CA VAL A 327 -13.05 25.54 6.28
C VAL A 327 -11.69 25.53 5.60
N LEU A 328 -10.81 24.60 5.97
CA LEU A 328 -9.45 24.48 5.42
C LEU A 328 -9.45 24.17 3.90
N ILE A 329 -10.40 23.35 3.43
CA ILE A 329 -10.51 22.95 2.02
C ILE A 329 -11.13 24.03 1.13
N GLY A 330 -11.77 25.05 1.70
CA GLY A 330 -12.41 26.14 0.94
C GLY A 330 -11.46 26.87 -0.03
N ASN A 331 -10.14 26.75 0.17
CA ASN A 331 -9.11 27.30 -0.72
C ASN A 331 -8.79 26.38 -1.92
N TYR A 332 -9.69 26.35 -2.91
CA TYR A 332 -9.55 25.53 -4.12
C TYR A 332 -8.25 25.76 -4.93
N LYS A 333 -7.62 26.93 -4.79
CA LYS A 333 -6.36 27.26 -5.50
C LYS A 333 -5.19 26.37 -5.07
N GLY A 334 -5.18 25.94 -3.80
CA GLY A 334 -4.16 25.04 -3.25
C GLY A 334 -4.15 23.63 -3.87
N GLN A 335 -5.23 23.23 -4.55
CA GLN A 335 -5.33 21.91 -5.21
C GLN A 335 -5.14 21.98 -6.73
N ILE A 336 -5.66 23.04 -7.36
CA ILE A 336 -5.64 23.18 -8.82
C ILE A 336 -4.26 23.57 -9.34
N LEU A 337 -3.61 24.55 -8.69
CA LEU A 337 -2.35 25.10 -9.19
C LEU A 337 -1.21 24.07 -9.21
N PRO A 338 -1.00 23.23 -8.17
CA PRO A 338 -0.05 22.11 -8.22
C PRO A 338 -0.28 21.16 -9.40
N SER A 339 -1.54 20.81 -9.66
CA SER A 339 -1.94 19.91 -10.75
C SER A 339 -1.65 20.52 -12.14
N ILE A 340 -1.91 21.82 -12.30
CA ILE A 340 -1.58 22.55 -13.54
C ILE A 340 -0.07 22.54 -13.78
N THR A 341 0.73 22.82 -12.74
CA THR A 341 2.20 22.81 -12.84
C THR A 341 2.73 21.45 -13.28
N LEU A 342 2.17 20.35 -12.75
CA LEU A 342 2.55 18.99 -13.15
C LEU A 342 2.26 18.73 -14.64
N ILE A 343 1.07 19.10 -15.12
CA ILE A 343 0.68 18.94 -16.53
C ILE A 343 1.62 19.74 -17.44
N PHE A 344 1.93 20.99 -17.11
CA PHE A 344 2.89 21.79 -17.86
C PHE A 344 4.29 21.15 -17.87
N GLY A 345 4.74 20.61 -16.72
CA GLY A 345 6.00 19.89 -16.64
C GLY A 345 6.05 18.66 -17.55
N ILE A 346 4.96 17.90 -17.67
CA ILE A 346 4.85 16.76 -18.60
C ILE A 346 4.93 17.22 -20.05
N ILE A 347 4.23 18.30 -20.41
CA ILE A 347 4.26 18.85 -21.77
C ILE A 347 5.68 19.30 -22.13
N ILE A 348 6.35 20.06 -21.26
CA ILE A 348 7.72 20.51 -21.48
C ILE A 348 8.69 19.31 -21.49
N GLY A 349 8.46 18.34 -20.60
CA GLY A 349 9.21 17.10 -20.49
C GLY A 349 9.18 16.27 -21.76
N TYR A 350 8.00 16.15 -22.36
CA TYR A 350 7.80 15.41 -23.61
C TYR A 350 8.41 16.13 -24.81
N LEU A 351 8.22 17.45 -24.91
CA LEU A 351 8.59 18.21 -26.10
C LEU A 351 10.07 18.63 -26.14
N PHE A 352 10.68 18.92 -24.98
CA PHE A 352 11.97 19.62 -24.95
C PHE A 352 12.98 19.05 -23.95
N TYR A 353 12.58 18.83 -22.70
CA TYR A 353 13.52 18.56 -21.61
C TYR A 353 12.91 17.64 -20.54
N PRO A 354 13.11 16.31 -20.62
CA PRO A 354 12.50 15.35 -19.71
C PRO A 354 12.61 15.67 -18.21
N PRO A 355 13.75 16.16 -17.68
CA PRO A 355 13.84 16.54 -16.27
C PRO A 355 12.96 17.73 -15.86
N ALA A 356 12.30 18.43 -16.79
CA ALA A 356 11.25 19.40 -16.46
C ALA A 356 10.12 18.79 -15.62
N ILE A 357 9.88 17.48 -15.71
CA ILE A 357 8.84 16.78 -14.94
C ILE A 357 9.20 16.70 -13.46
N ILE A 358 10.41 16.24 -13.11
CA ILE A 358 10.82 16.22 -11.70
C ILE A 358 10.95 17.64 -11.11
N ILE A 359 11.35 18.62 -11.93
CA ILE A 359 11.35 20.04 -11.53
C ILE A 359 9.93 20.53 -11.25
N SER A 360 8.95 20.20 -12.11
CA SER A 360 7.56 20.59 -11.90
C SER A 360 6.95 19.94 -10.65
N CYS A 361 7.39 18.72 -10.31
CA CYS A 361 7.02 18.04 -9.06
C CYS A 361 7.47 18.85 -7.84
N ILE A 362 8.73 19.33 -7.82
CA ILE A 362 9.26 20.17 -6.74
C ILE A 362 8.49 21.49 -6.65
N ILE A 363 8.26 22.17 -7.79
CA ILE A 363 7.52 23.44 -7.82
C ILE A 363 6.07 23.24 -7.31
N SER A 364 5.43 22.15 -7.71
CA SER A 364 4.08 21.75 -7.27
C SER A 364 4.00 21.61 -5.75
N MET A 365 5.01 21.01 -5.12
CA MET A 365 5.09 20.90 -3.65
C MET A 365 5.27 22.26 -2.98
N ILE A 366 6.17 23.11 -3.50
CA ILE A 366 6.40 24.46 -2.97
C ILE A 366 5.11 25.29 -3.05
N ILE A 367 4.39 25.22 -4.17
CA ILE A 367 3.08 25.87 -4.33
C ILE A 367 2.13 25.37 -3.24
N THR A 368 2.05 24.06 -3.03
CA THR A 368 1.17 23.44 -2.02
C THR A 368 1.49 23.99 -0.62
N TRP A 369 2.76 24.10 -0.25
CA TRP A 369 3.18 24.69 1.03
C TRP A 369 2.74 26.15 1.19
N ILE A 370 2.93 26.98 0.16
CA ILE A 370 2.57 28.40 0.21
C ILE A 370 1.06 28.59 0.45
N TYR A 371 0.22 27.71 -0.11
CA TYR A 371 -1.23 27.80 0.03
C TYR A 371 -1.79 27.13 1.30
N HIS A 372 -1.07 26.18 1.90
CA HIS A 372 -1.48 25.47 3.12
C HIS A 372 -0.84 26.00 4.42
N LEU A 373 0.23 26.81 4.36
CA LEU A 373 0.84 27.47 5.52
C LEU A 373 0.13 28.77 5.96
N LYS A 374 -1.10 29.00 5.49
CA LYS A 374 -1.99 30.09 5.90
C LYS A 374 -3.23 29.51 6.55
#